data_AF-A0A1E5QZ58-F1
#
_entry.id   AF-A0A1E5QZ58-F1
#
_cell.length_a   1.000
_cell.length_b   1.000
_cell.length_c   1.000
_cell.angle_alpha   90.00
_cell.angle_beta   90.00
_cell.angle_gamma   90.00
#
_symmetry.space_group_name_H-M   'P 1'
#
loop_
_entity.id
_entity.type
_entity.pdbx_description
1 polymer ?
#
loop_
_entity_poly.entity_id
_entity_poly.type
_entity_poly.pdbx_seq_one_letter_code
_entity_poly.pdbx_strand_id
1 'polypeptide(L)'
;MAIATLIKSIQDIMRKDVGVDGDAQRISQLVWMLFLKIFDDKEQEWEFTIDHYQSPLPERFRWSSWAKNDEGITGDELSKLALLIVGLVLPKPLLIKGLNLLARSI
;
A
#
# COMPACT_ATOMS: atom_id res chain seq x y z
N MET A 1 10.33 -18.90 7.32
CA MET A 1 11.57 -18.11 7.15
C MET A 1 11.45 -16.95 6.14
N ALA A 2 10.55 -16.99 5.14
CA ALA A 2 10.38 -15.88 4.19
C ALA A 2 9.69 -14.61 4.77
N ILE A 3 8.65 -14.78 5.58
CA ILE A 3 7.87 -13.66 6.17
C ILE A 3 8.71 -12.78 7.09
N ALA A 4 9.58 -13.36 7.93
CA ALA A 4 10.42 -12.59 8.83
C ALA A 4 11.44 -11.71 8.06
N THR A 5 11.98 -12.22 6.96
CA THR A 5 12.88 -11.47 6.07
C THR A 5 12.15 -10.36 5.33
N LEU A 6 10.93 -10.61 4.86
CA LEU A 6 10.09 -9.60 4.24
C LEU A 6 9.77 -8.46 5.23
N ILE A 7 9.30 -8.81 6.42
CA ILE A 7 9.02 -7.84 7.50
C ILE A 7 10.26 -7.01 7.81
N LYS A 8 11.45 -7.63 7.85
CA LYS A 8 12.70 -6.93 8.13
C LYS A 8 13.14 -6.00 6.99
N SER A 9 13.01 -6.42 5.73
CA SER A 9 13.26 -5.56 4.56
C SER A 9 12.36 -4.33 4.57
N ILE A 10 11.07 -4.54 4.86
CA ILE A 10 10.10 -3.47 5.00
C ILE A 10 10.48 -2.53 6.15
N GLN A 11 10.82 -3.05 7.33
CA GLN A 11 11.30 -2.25 8.46
C GLN A 11 12.55 -1.43 8.11
N ASP A 12 13.49 -2.01 7.36
CA ASP A 12 14.72 -1.34 6.92
C ASP A 12 14.45 -0.20 5.93
N ILE A 13 13.46 -0.35 5.04
CA ILE A 13 13.02 0.73 4.16
C ILE A 13 12.37 1.86 4.98
N MET A 14 11.51 1.53 5.95
CA MET A 14 10.81 2.51 6.80
C MET A 14 11.73 3.26 7.77
N ARG A 15 12.87 2.66 8.15
CA ARG A 15 13.86 3.28 9.04
C ARG A 15 14.65 4.41 8.37
N LYS A 16 14.74 4.40 7.04
CA LYS A 16 15.42 5.44 6.24
C LYS A 16 14.55 6.67 6.00
N ASP A 17 13.26 6.61 6.32
CA ASP A 17 12.33 7.72 6.14
C ASP A 17 12.25 8.60 7.39
N VAL A 18 12.85 9.79 7.27
CA VAL A 18 12.88 10.85 8.29
C VAL A 18 11.50 11.48 8.58
N GLY A 19 10.46 11.13 7.83
CA GLY A 19 9.09 11.65 8.00
C GLY A 19 8.16 10.82 8.89
N VAL A 20 8.66 9.69 9.45
CA VAL A 20 7.88 8.79 10.30
C VAL A 20 8.33 8.86 11.75
N ASP A 21 7.62 9.66 12.56
CA ASP A 21 7.89 9.84 13.98
C ASP A 21 7.30 8.67 14.79
N GLY A 22 8.11 7.62 14.95
CA GLY A 22 7.88 6.53 15.91
C GLY A 22 7.25 5.26 15.34
N ASP A 23 7.34 4.18 16.12
CA ASP A 23 6.95 2.83 15.70
C ASP A 23 5.43 2.68 15.47
N ALA A 24 4.60 3.45 16.17
CA ALA A 24 3.15 3.46 15.94
C ALA A 24 2.79 3.96 14.54
N GLN A 25 3.48 4.99 14.06
CA GLN A 25 3.28 5.54 12.73
C GLN A 25 3.75 4.56 11.66
N ARG A 26 4.86 3.84 11.91
CA ARG A 26 5.32 2.74 11.07
C ARG A 26 4.27 1.61 10.98
N ILE A 27 3.80 1.11 12.12
CA ILE A 27 2.78 0.06 12.14
C ILE A 27 1.52 0.50 11.38
N SER A 28 1.06 1.74 11.59
CA SER A 28 -0.09 2.28 10.84
C SER A 28 0.14 2.25 9.33
N GLN A 29 1.35 2.59 8.87
CA GLN A 29 1.71 2.54 7.45
C GLN A 29 1.69 1.12 6.87
N LEU A 30 2.13 0.14 7.64
CA LEU A 30 2.07 -1.26 7.22
C LEU A 30 0.64 -1.79 7.18
N VAL A 31 -0.17 -1.43 8.17
CA VAL A 31 -1.53 -1.91 8.29
C VAL A 31 -2.37 -1.50 7.09
N TRP A 32 -2.30 -0.24 6.63
CA TRP A 32 -3.10 0.18 5.47
C TRP A 32 -2.60 -0.43 4.15
N MET A 33 -1.30 -0.60 3.97
CA MET A 33 -0.75 -1.25 2.78
C MET A 33 -1.13 -2.74 2.72
N LEU A 34 -0.98 -3.45 3.85
CA LEU A 34 -1.41 -4.85 3.96
C LEU A 34 -2.91 -4.99 3.76
N PHE A 35 -3.71 -4.05 4.31
CA PHE A 35 -5.15 -4.01 4.09
C PHE A 35 -5.47 -3.91 2.60
N LEU A 36 -4.87 -2.97 1.87
CA LEU A 36 -5.12 -2.81 0.43
C LEU A 36 -4.66 -4.03 -0.37
N LYS A 37 -3.51 -4.64 -0.04
CA LYS A 37 -3.05 -5.87 -0.70
C LYS A 37 -4.04 -7.02 -0.51
N ILE A 38 -4.42 -7.28 0.74
CA ILE A 38 -5.35 -8.36 1.08
C ILE A 38 -6.72 -8.10 0.47
N PHE A 39 -7.16 -6.85 0.47
CA PHE A 39 -8.42 -6.45 -0.14
C PHE A 39 -8.40 -6.69 -1.65
N ASP A 40 -7.38 -6.22 -2.37
CA ASP A 40 -7.22 -6.45 -3.82
C ASP A 40 -7.17 -7.94 -4.17
N ASP A 41 -6.52 -8.77 -3.35
CA ASP A 41 -6.52 -10.23 -3.56
C ASP A 41 -7.92 -10.84 -3.34
N LYS A 42 -8.68 -10.33 -2.37
CA LYS A 42 -10.07 -10.75 -2.15
C LYS A 42 -11.01 -10.26 -3.23
N GLU A 43 -10.79 -9.05 -3.76
CA GLU A 43 -11.56 -8.53 -4.89
C GLU A 43 -11.34 -9.37 -6.14
N GLN A 44 -10.09 -9.78 -6.41
CA GLN A 44 -9.81 -10.71 -7.51
C GLN A 44 -10.59 -12.02 -7.33
N GLU A 45 -10.67 -12.58 -6.11
CA GLU A 45 -11.49 -13.78 -5.84
C GLU A 45 -12.99 -13.51 -6.03
N TRP A 46 -13.48 -12.36 -5.56
CA TRP A 46 -14.89 -11.97 -5.66
C TRP A 46 -15.34 -11.65 -7.08
N GLU A 47 -14.48 -11.10 -7.93
CA GLU A 47 -14.76 -10.91 -9.36
C GLU A 47 -15.09 -12.23 -10.07
N PHE A 48 -14.60 -13.38 -9.58
CA PHE A 48 -14.93 -14.70 -10.12
C PHE A 48 -16.04 -15.45 -9.37
N THR A 49 -16.25 -15.14 -8.09
CA THR A 49 -17.15 -15.91 -7.21
C THR A 49 -18.48 -15.22 -6.91
N ILE A 50 -18.54 -13.89 -7.01
CA ILE A 50 -19.74 -13.08 -6.76
C ILE A 50 -20.23 -12.54 -8.10
N ASP A 51 -21.43 -12.95 -8.49
CA ASP A 51 -22.05 -12.47 -9.72
C ASP A 51 -22.31 -10.96 -9.63
N HIS A 52 -21.96 -10.22 -10.68
CA HIS A 52 -22.05 -8.76 -10.75
C HIS A 52 -21.30 -7.98 -9.63
N TYR A 53 -20.19 -8.52 -9.11
CA TYR A 53 -19.37 -7.79 -8.14
C TYR A 53 -18.93 -6.42 -8.67
N GLN A 54 -19.12 -5.38 -7.85
CA GLN A 54 -18.60 -4.04 -8.11
C GLN A 54 -17.70 -3.62 -6.95
N SER A 55 -16.44 -3.32 -7.28
CA SER A 55 -15.49 -2.80 -6.30
C SER A 55 -15.99 -1.46 -5.74
N PRO A 56 -15.96 -1.28 -4.42
CA PRO A 56 -16.18 0.02 -3.80
C PRO A 56 -15.02 0.99 -4.07
N LEU A 57 -13.88 0.49 -4.54
CA LEU A 57 -12.70 1.29 -4.86
C LEU A 57 -12.67 1.63 -6.37
N PRO A 58 -12.52 2.92 -6.72
CA PRO A 58 -12.13 3.31 -8.07
C PRO A 58 -10.88 2.56 -8.52
N GLU A 59 -10.83 2.15 -9.79
CA GLU A 59 -9.76 1.33 -10.35
C GLU A 59 -8.36 1.90 -10.03
N ARG A 60 -8.15 3.21 -10.22
CA ARG A 60 -6.87 3.88 -9.92
C ARG A 60 -6.36 3.73 -8.47
N PHE A 61 -7.23 3.41 -7.52
CA PHE A 61 -6.88 3.24 -6.10
C PHE A 61 -6.66 1.77 -5.72
N ARG A 62 -7.03 0.82 -6.59
CA ARG A 62 -6.80 -0.61 -6.36
C ARG A 62 -5.30 -0.90 -6.36
N TRP A 63 -4.88 -1.81 -5.48
CA TRP A 63 -3.46 -2.12 -5.28
C TRP A 63 -2.79 -2.56 -6.59
N SER A 64 -3.47 -3.43 -7.34
CA SER A 64 -3.01 -3.94 -8.64
C SER A 64 -2.69 -2.84 -9.66
N SER A 65 -3.38 -1.70 -9.62
CA SER A 65 -3.22 -0.64 -10.62
C SER A 65 -1.93 0.18 -10.47
N TRP A 66 -1.31 0.20 -9.29
CA TRP A 66 -0.11 1.02 -9.03
C TRP A 66 1.05 0.24 -8.39
N ALA A 67 0.80 -0.88 -7.71
CA ALA A 67 1.84 -1.67 -7.06
C ALA A 67 2.34 -2.87 -7.88
N LYS A 68 1.54 -3.44 -8.80
CA LYS A 68 1.93 -4.62 -9.60
C LYS A 68 2.81 -4.29 -10.83
N ASN A 69 2.76 -3.06 -11.36
CA ASN A 69 3.49 -2.68 -12.57
C ASN A 69 4.83 -2.01 -12.24
N ASP A 70 5.95 -2.59 -12.68
CA ASP A 70 7.32 -2.05 -12.54
C ASP A 70 7.56 -0.75 -13.33
N GLU A 71 6.82 -0.54 -14.42
CA GLU A 71 6.82 0.72 -15.20
C GLU A 71 5.62 1.63 -14.84
N GLY A 72 4.88 1.28 -13.79
CA GLY A 72 3.70 2.03 -13.33
C GLY A 72 4.04 3.38 -12.72
N ILE A 73 3.06 4.00 -12.05
CA ILE A 73 3.23 5.29 -11.41
C ILE A 73 4.31 5.20 -10.32
N THR A 74 5.34 6.05 -10.40
CA THR A 74 6.46 6.08 -9.43
C THR A 74 6.69 7.49 -8.86
N GLY A 75 7.55 7.59 -7.84
CA GLY A 75 8.01 8.87 -7.30
C GLY A 75 6.90 9.76 -6.73
N ASP A 76 6.89 11.02 -7.14
CA ASP A 76 5.97 12.05 -6.63
C ASP A 76 4.51 11.77 -7.00
N GLU A 77 4.26 11.15 -8.15
CA GLU A 77 2.89 10.83 -8.58
C GLU A 77 2.31 9.68 -7.74
N LEU A 78 3.12 8.67 -7.42
CA LEU A 78 2.69 7.62 -6.49
C LEU A 78 2.45 8.21 -5.10
N SER A 79 3.28 9.16 -4.70
CA SER A 79 3.13 9.86 -3.42
C SER A 79 1.81 10.61 -3.35
N LYS A 80 1.42 11.35 -4.41
CA LYS A 80 0.11 12.04 -4.46
C LYS A 80 -1.05 11.06 -4.46
N LEU A 81 -0.95 9.96 -5.20
CA LEU A 81 -1.98 8.91 -5.22
C LEU A 81 -2.16 8.31 -3.82
N ALA A 82 -1.06 7.94 -3.18
CA ALA A 82 -1.06 7.41 -1.83
C ALA A 82 -1.58 8.42 -0.82
N LEU A 83 -1.29 9.71 -0.98
CA LEU A 83 -1.84 10.78 -0.14
C LEU A 83 -3.37 10.82 -0.21
N LEU A 84 -3.94 10.64 -1.41
CA LEU A 84 -5.39 10.58 -1.60
C LEU A 84 -5.99 9.33 -0.97
N ILE A 85 -5.36 8.17 -1.14
CA ILE A 85 -5.81 6.90 -0.55
C ILE A 85 -5.72 6.96 0.97
N VAL A 86 -4.57 7.39 1.51
CA VAL A 86 -4.34 7.56 2.94
C VAL A 86 -5.27 8.63 3.51
N GLY A 87 -5.53 9.74 2.81
CA GLY A 87 -6.47 10.77 3.25
C GLY A 87 -7.93 10.29 3.31
N LEU A 88 -8.29 9.26 2.54
CA LEU A 88 -9.61 8.60 2.63
C LEU A 88 -9.70 7.63 3.83
N VAL A 89 -8.57 7.09 4.29
CA VAL A 89 -8.52 6.01 5.29
C VAL A 89 -8.01 6.48 6.67
N LEU A 90 -7.18 7.52 6.70
CA LEU A 90 -6.47 8.01 7.89
C LEU A 90 -6.60 9.54 8.02
N PRO A 91 -6.81 10.06 9.24
CA PRO A 91 -7.02 11.48 9.51
C PRO A 91 -5.76 12.36 9.37
N LYS A 92 -4.57 11.77 9.22
CA LYS A 92 -3.32 12.50 8.94
C LYS A 92 -2.59 11.88 7.75
N PRO A 93 -2.21 12.69 6.75
CA PRO A 93 -1.40 12.22 5.65
C PRO A 93 -0.01 11.84 6.16
N LEU A 94 0.34 10.58 5.96
CA LEU A 94 1.57 9.98 6.45
C LEU A 94 2.25 9.37 5.23
N LEU A 95 3.29 10.03 4.73
CA LEU A 95 3.92 9.64 3.48
C LEU A 95 5.38 9.25 3.69
N ILE A 96 5.71 8.03 3.27
CA ILE A 96 7.06 7.47 3.28
C ILE A 96 7.66 7.76 1.90
N LYS A 97 8.83 8.41 1.80
CA LYS A 97 9.53 8.60 0.52
C LYS A 97 9.82 7.26 -0.18
N GLY A 98 10.04 6.21 0.59
CA GLY A 98 10.21 4.83 0.12
C GLY A 98 8.93 4.05 -0.19
N LEU A 99 7.76 4.69 -0.26
CA LEU A 99 6.47 3.98 -0.40
C LEU A 99 6.41 3.03 -1.60
N ASN A 100 7.00 3.41 -2.74
CA ASN A 100 7.05 2.55 -3.94
C ASN A 100 7.75 1.21 -3.67
N LEU A 101 8.90 1.27 -2.99
CA LEU A 101 9.71 0.09 -2.65
C LEU A 101 8.98 -0.80 -1.63
N LEU A 102 8.26 -0.18 -0.68
CA LEU A 102 7.48 -0.90 0.32
C LEU A 102 6.29 -1.63 -0.29
N ALA A 103 5.51 -0.95 -1.12
CA ALA A 103 4.36 -1.55 -1.78
C ALA A 103 4.78 -2.73 -2.67
N ARG A 104 5.89 -2.61 -3.41
CA ARG A 104 6.42 -3.70 -4.23
C ARG A 104 6.95 -4.90 -3.44
N SER A 105 7.32 -4.68 -2.19
CA SER A 105 7.80 -5.76 -1.32
C SER A 105 6.65 -6.62 -0.79
N ILE A 106 5.43 -6.05 -0.67
CA ILE A 106 4.23 -6.70 -0.10
C ILE A 106 3.42 -7.43 -1.18
#